data_AF-A0AAD0YK31-F1
#
_entry.id   AF-A0AAD0YK31-F1
#
_cell.length_a   1.000
_cell.length_b   1.000
_cell.length_c   1.000
_cell.angle_alpha   90.00
_cell.angle_beta   90.00
_cell.angle_gamma   90.00
#
_symmetry.space_group_name_H-M   'P 1'
#
loop_
_entity.id
_entity.type
_entity.pdbx_description
1 polymer ?
#
loop_
_entity_poly.entity_id
_entity_poly.type
_entity_poly.pdbx_seq_one_letter_code
_entity_poly.pdbx_strand_id
1 'polypeptide(L)'
;MKNEDLNKILQDDSLSQASKDKLTSLYGNIAVKEFSDLLDAEGNQYIEFVQEGGGVWGSALVGYLYGLEIFGIRFLKVAGTSAGAINTMLIAACKTKEEPKSELIKNILFNWNFADFMDGKTYVKTTLHAMLNNKNFFKINAIIAAILFIILVSIPFAVSPGSILSAKLMFLIPLIPALILFLCIKKLYNNFRKENSGLNPGNIFLNTMKTALDNFGIKTVADLNEKFIQKEHDLNLNYRYGNGQEYYNITLASIEKIKAKNLEHIDQTRYKIFYDSTVNNDYYKNNPFYLLRSEYVVITTDINAKIKVELPTMANLYWSEEELKHISPAEFVRASMSVPFFFEPFQKRINKDDSSVKYAWRFWMNTKKEDINPVGVFIDGGSISNFPIDLFHADEVFYPRMPLFGVQLTSDSDLLSEKGKTSEEIMNTPFSYAGNIINTLKGFNDKTFLTKHSFYKLYSIQTVNCGTSSWLNFFMKKEEKEDLFNRGFQAALDFLNHFDWEKYKYERMMLSMKEKKILKEEDTPTVG
;
A
#
# COMPACT_ATOMS: atom_id res chain seq x y z
N MET A 1 11.24 6.08 27.55
CA MET A 1 10.34 5.00 27.98
C MET A 1 10.95 4.28 29.19
N LYS A 2 10.17 3.95 30.24
CA LYS A 2 10.71 3.41 31.51
C LYS A 2 10.85 1.88 31.41
N ASN A 3 11.73 1.26 32.20
CA ASN A 3 11.90 -0.22 32.24
C ASN A 3 10.60 -0.99 32.55
N GLU A 4 9.64 -0.35 33.22
CA GLU A 4 8.31 -0.91 33.49
C GLU A 4 7.49 -1.15 32.21
N ASP A 5 7.69 -0.33 31.17
CA ASP A 5 6.94 -0.45 29.92
C ASP A 5 7.43 -1.65 29.07
N LEU A 6 8.73 -1.96 29.11
CA LEU A 6 9.31 -3.11 28.41
C LEU A 6 8.74 -4.43 28.96
N ASN A 7 8.67 -4.58 30.27
CA ASN A 7 8.10 -5.78 30.89
C ASN A 7 6.63 -6.00 30.50
N LYS A 8 5.87 -4.92 30.37
CA LYS A 8 4.47 -4.98 29.91
C LYS A 8 4.38 -5.45 28.45
N ILE A 9 5.26 -4.98 27.57
CA ILE A 9 5.29 -5.43 26.17
C ILE A 9 5.70 -6.90 26.06
N LEU A 10 6.67 -7.34 26.85
CA LEU A 10 7.12 -8.73 26.86
C LEU A 10 6.04 -9.71 27.35
N GLN A 11 4.99 -9.22 28.01
CA GLN A 11 3.81 -10.01 28.40
C GLN A 11 2.78 -10.16 27.26
N ASP A 12 2.95 -9.51 26.11
CA ASP A 12 2.05 -9.69 24.98
C ASP A 12 2.18 -11.14 24.43
N ASP A 13 1.07 -11.87 24.47
CA ASP A 13 0.97 -13.26 24.02
C ASP A 13 1.05 -13.39 22.50
N SER A 14 0.78 -12.32 21.76
CA SER A 14 0.92 -12.30 20.30
C SER A 14 2.37 -12.22 19.84
N LEU A 15 3.31 -11.88 20.73
CA LEU A 15 4.74 -11.89 20.43
C LEU A 15 5.33 -13.30 20.61
N SER A 16 5.99 -13.78 19.56
CA SER A 16 6.77 -15.02 19.62
C SER A 16 7.99 -14.85 20.54
N GLN A 17 8.53 -15.96 21.03
CA GLN A 17 9.75 -15.92 21.85
C GLN A 17 10.91 -15.23 21.11
N ALA A 18 11.08 -15.50 19.82
CA ALA A 18 12.10 -14.85 18.99
C ALA A 18 11.93 -13.33 18.93
N SER A 19 10.68 -12.84 18.83
CA SER A 19 10.38 -11.41 18.87
C SER A 19 10.70 -10.80 20.24
N LYS A 20 10.38 -11.49 21.33
CA LYS A 20 10.68 -11.05 22.72
C LYS A 20 12.17 -10.99 22.98
N ASP A 21 12.91 -12.00 22.56
CA ASP A 21 14.38 -12.06 22.70
C ASP A 21 15.05 -10.94 21.91
N LYS A 22 14.58 -10.71 20.67
CA LYS A 22 15.08 -9.63 19.81
C LYS A 22 14.79 -8.25 20.39
N LEU A 23 13.57 -8.02 20.89
CA LEU A 23 13.22 -6.77 21.57
C LEU A 23 14.14 -6.55 22.76
N THR A 24 14.31 -7.55 23.63
CA THR A 24 15.17 -7.45 24.81
C THR A 24 16.62 -7.11 24.44
N SER A 25 17.15 -7.72 23.39
CA SER A 25 18.50 -7.48 22.89
C SER A 25 18.70 -6.07 22.33
N LEU A 26 17.72 -5.55 21.59
CA LEU A 26 17.85 -4.28 20.87
C LEU A 26 17.29 -3.07 21.63
N TYR A 27 16.48 -3.28 22.68
CA TYR A 27 15.75 -2.21 23.35
C TYR A 27 16.64 -1.07 23.83
N GLY A 28 17.75 -1.39 24.52
CA GLY A 28 18.68 -0.37 25.03
C GLY A 28 19.28 0.50 23.93
N ASN A 29 19.58 -0.09 22.77
CA ASN A 29 20.15 0.62 21.63
C ASN A 29 19.11 1.51 20.94
N ILE A 30 17.88 1.03 20.80
CA ILE A 30 16.81 1.75 20.10
C ILE A 30 16.24 2.87 20.98
N ALA A 31 16.07 2.62 22.29
CA ALA A 31 15.39 3.54 23.21
C ALA A 31 16.10 4.90 23.41
N VAL A 32 17.40 4.98 23.13
CA VAL A 32 18.19 6.21 23.24
C VAL A 32 18.30 6.99 21.92
N LYS A 33 17.73 6.46 20.83
CA LYS A 33 17.84 7.08 19.51
C LYS A 33 16.81 8.19 19.30
N GLU A 34 17.23 9.12 18.45
CA GLU A 34 16.37 10.14 17.86
C GLU A 34 15.97 9.66 16.46
N PHE A 35 14.68 9.83 16.15
CA PHE A 35 14.06 9.48 14.88
C PHE A 35 13.51 10.70 14.16
N SER A 36 13.13 11.75 14.90
CA SER A 36 12.52 12.97 14.34
C SER A 36 12.87 14.21 15.16
N ASP A 37 12.86 15.37 14.49
CA ASP A 37 12.94 16.67 15.17
C ASP A 37 11.55 17.13 15.64
N LEU A 38 10.44 16.50 15.21
CA LEU A 38 9.08 16.86 15.62
C LEU A 38 8.59 16.00 16.80
N LEU A 39 8.22 16.66 17.90
CA LEU A 39 7.82 16.06 19.16
C LEU A 39 6.46 16.57 19.65
N ASP A 40 5.65 15.71 20.28
CA ASP A 40 4.51 16.18 21.09
C ASP A 40 4.90 16.44 22.56
N ALA A 41 3.92 16.82 23.38
CA ALA A 41 4.12 17.12 24.79
C ALA A 41 4.60 15.91 25.62
N GLU A 42 4.37 14.69 25.15
CA GLU A 42 4.82 13.45 25.80
C GLU A 42 6.20 13.00 25.30
N GLY A 43 6.78 13.71 24.33
CA GLY A 43 8.05 13.39 23.71
C GLY A 43 7.97 12.30 22.63
N ASN A 44 6.76 11.98 22.14
CA ASN A 44 6.62 11.08 21.00
C ASN A 44 7.15 11.74 19.73
N GLN A 45 7.76 10.95 18.84
CA GLN A 45 8.48 11.41 17.66
C GLN A 45 7.65 11.19 16.40
N TYR A 46 7.40 12.25 15.62
CA TYR A 46 6.46 12.18 14.49
C TYR A 46 7.18 11.91 13.17
N ILE A 47 6.63 10.98 12.39
CA ILE A 47 7.18 10.55 11.09
C ILE A 47 6.07 10.51 10.02
N GLU A 48 6.48 10.45 8.75
CA GLU A 48 5.60 10.13 7.62
C GLU A 48 5.67 8.63 7.33
N PHE A 49 4.53 7.95 7.16
CA PHE A 49 4.48 6.49 7.06
C PHE A 49 3.79 6.02 5.78
N VAL A 50 4.48 5.19 5.00
CA VAL A 50 3.97 4.63 3.74
C VAL A 50 3.99 3.12 3.79
N GLN A 51 2.88 2.52 3.34
CA GLN A 51 2.64 1.09 3.46
C GLN A 51 2.30 0.48 2.10
N GLU A 52 3.04 -0.56 1.73
CA GLU A 52 2.81 -1.30 0.50
C GLU A 52 1.51 -2.14 0.54
N GLY A 53 0.88 -2.33 -0.62
CA GLY A 53 -0.17 -3.32 -0.81
C GLY A 53 0.34 -4.77 -0.81
N GLY A 54 -0.30 -5.63 -0.01
CA GLY A 54 0.05 -7.05 0.10
C GLY A 54 -1.14 -7.98 0.33
N GLY A 55 -2.35 -7.60 -0.10
CA GLY A 55 -3.57 -8.39 0.09
C GLY A 55 -3.84 -8.79 1.54
N VAL A 56 -3.76 -10.09 1.85
CA VAL A 56 -4.03 -10.60 3.22
C VAL A 56 -2.85 -10.40 4.19
N TRP A 57 -1.70 -9.91 3.73
CA TRP A 57 -0.51 -9.69 4.58
C TRP A 57 -0.59 -8.43 5.47
N GLY A 58 -1.76 -7.80 5.59
CA GLY A 58 -1.96 -6.62 6.45
C GLY A 58 -1.49 -6.82 7.91
N SER A 59 -1.53 -8.04 8.43
CA SER A 59 -1.00 -8.35 9.77
C SER A 59 0.49 -8.03 9.92
N ALA A 60 1.29 -8.21 8.86
CA ALA A 60 2.72 -7.85 8.88
C ALA A 60 2.92 -6.33 8.96
N LEU A 61 2.09 -5.55 8.26
CA LEU A 61 2.12 -4.09 8.35
C LEU A 61 1.77 -3.61 9.77
N VAL A 62 0.80 -4.27 10.43
CA VAL A 62 0.42 -3.95 11.81
C VAL A 62 1.51 -4.36 12.81
N GLY A 63 2.21 -5.46 12.56
CA GLY A 63 3.41 -5.82 13.33
C GLY A 63 4.50 -4.77 13.23
N TYR A 64 4.75 -4.25 12.03
CA TYR A 64 5.71 -3.17 11.82
C TYR A 64 5.28 -1.89 12.55
N LEU A 65 4.01 -1.50 12.40
CA LEU A 65 3.38 -0.39 13.12
C LEU A 65 3.55 -0.52 14.65
N TYR A 66 3.32 -1.72 15.19
CA TYR A 66 3.48 -2.03 16.61
C TYR A 66 4.91 -1.78 17.10
N GLY A 67 5.90 -2.25 16.33
CA GLY A 67 7.32 -2.03 16.62
C GLY A 67 7.70 -0.55 16.64
N LEU A 68 7.15 0.26 15.72
CA LEU A 68 7.36 1.71 15.72
C LEU A 68 6.75 2.37 16.97
N GLU A 69 5.48 2.09 17.26
CA GLU A 69 4.76 2.77 18.34
C GLU A 69 5.31 2.51 19.74
N ILE A 70 5.88 1.31 19.97
CA ILE A 70 6.57 0.95 21.21
C ILE A 70 7.71 1.93 21.50
N PHE A 71 8.46 2.38 20.50
CA PHE A 71 9.56 3.33 20.70
C PHE A 71 9.12 4.80 20.63
N GLY A 72 7.83 5.06 20.88
CA GLY A 72 7.29 6.43 20.93
C GLY A 72 7.16 7.10 19.56
N ILE A 73 7.17 6.34 18.46
CA ILE A 73 6.96 6.90 17.13
C ILE A 73 5.46 7.07 16.86
N ARG A 74 5.08 8.22 16.29
CA ARG A 74 3.71 8.57 15.88
C ARG A 74 3.71 9.08 14.44
N PHE A 75 2.52 9.15 13.86
CA PHE A 75 2.36 9.32 12.42
C PHE A 75 1.69 10.64 12.11
N LEU A 76 2.46 11.56 11.52
CA LEU A 76 1.90 12.83 11.06
C LEU A 76 1.17 12.62 9.73
N LYS A 77 1.82 11.93 8.79
CA LYS A 77 1.21 11.55 7.52
C LYS A 77 1.23 10.05 7.35
N VAL A 78 0.16 9.50 6.79
CA VAL A 78 0.00 8.06 6.56
C VAL A 78 -0.51 7.82 5.15
N ALA A 79 0.11 6.90 4.42
CA ALA A 79 -0.37 6.50 3.12
C ALA A 79 -0.29 4.98 2.92
N GLY A 80 -1.21 4.45 2.12
CA GLY A 80 -1.12 3.05 1.74
C GLY A 80 -2.01 2.65 0.58
N THR A 81 -1.66 1.50 0.01
CA THR A 81 -2.37 0.85 -1.08
C THR A 81 -2.91 -0.49 -0.60
N SER A 82 -4.13 -0.89 -1.02
CA SER A 82 -4.69 -2.21 -0.74
C SER A 82 -4.68 -2.54 0.77
N ALA A 83 -4.00 -3.60 1.20
CA ALA A 83 -3.79 -3.91 2.62
C ALA A 83 -3.25 -2.73 3.45
N GLY A 84 -2.33 -1.95 2.88
CA GLY A 84 -1.81 -0.72 3.47
C GLY A 84 -2.88 0.36 3.59
N ALA A 85 -3.84 0.43 2.67
CA ALA A 85 -4.97 1.37 2.76
C ALA A 85 -5.90 1.06 3.93
N ILE A 86 -6.11 -0.23 4.24
CA ILE A 86 -6.85 -0.65 5.44
C ILE A 86 -6.15 -0.10 6.69
N ASN A 87 -4.85 -0.35 6.82
CA ASN A 87 -4.11 0.09 8.00
C ASN A 87 -4.05 1.63 8.09
N THR A 88 -3.76 2.32 6.98
CA THR A 88 -3.79 3.80 6.89
C THR A 88 -5.11 4.37 7.37
N MET A 89 -6.23 3.80 6.94
CA MET A 89 -7.55 4.26 7.36
C MET A 89 -7.82 4.01 8.84
N LEU A 90 -7.42 2.84 9.36
CA LEU A 90 -7.57 2.53 10.78
C LEU A 90 -6.66 3.40 11.66
N ILE A 91 -5.44 3.71 11.22
CA ILE A 91 -4.52 4.64 11.90
C ILE A 91 -5.14 6.04 11.97
N ALA A 92 -5.73 6.52 10.88
CA ALA A 92 -6.35 7.84 10.85
C ALA A 92 -7.62 7.92 11.70
N ALA A 93 -8.39 6.83 11.81
CA ALA A 93 -9.71 6.85 12.42
C ALA A 93 -9.76 6.47 13.91
N CYS A 94 -8.95 5.52 14.37
CA CYS A 94 -9.27 4.82 15.62
C CYS A 94 -9.01 5.62 16.91
N LYS A 95 -7.94 6.42 16.98
CA LYS A 95 -7.57 7.25 18.14
C LYS A 95 -6.97 8.58 17.71
N THR A 96 -6.64 9.44 18.67
CA THR A 96 -5.89 10.69 18.40
C THR A 96 -4.46 10.38 17.92
N LYS A 97 -3.78 11.35 17.31
CA LYS A 97 -2.47 11.14 16.68
C LYS A 97 -1.37 10.79 17.69
N GLU A 98 -1.50 11.29 18.91
CA GLU A 98 -0.61 11.12 20.06
C GLU A 98 -0.69 9.70 20.65
N GLU A 99 -1.85 9.04 20.55
CA GLU A 99 -2.08 7.74 21.16
C GLU A 99 -1.56 6.57 20.30
N PRO A 100 -1.04 5.48 20.92
CA PRO A 100 -0.72 4.25 20.21
C PRO A 100 -1.99 3.50 19.78
N LYS A 101 -1.99 3.01 18.53
CA LYS A 101 -3.13 2.47 17.80
C LYS A 101 -2.96 1.00 17.42
N SER A 102 -1.72 0.55 17.27
CA SER A 102 -1.33 -0.79 16.82
C SER A 102 -2.05 -1.93 17.53
N GLU A 103 -2.17 -1.89 18.86
CA GLU A 103 -2.88 -2.91 19.65
C GLU A 103 -4.36 -3.05 19.25
N LEU A 104 -5.05 -1.92 19.10
CA LEU A 104 -6.45 -1.90 18.70
C LEU A 104 -6.61 -2.41 17.26
N ILE A 105 -5.73 -1.97 16.36
CA ILE A 105 -5.73 -2.38 14.96
C ILE A 105 -5.40 -3.88 14.82
N LYS A 106 -4.43 -4.39 15.60
CA LYS A 106 -4.09 -5.81 15.71
C LYS A 106 -5.31 -6.63 16.07
N ASN A 107 -6.03 -6.22 17.13
CA ASN A 107 -7.23 -6.91 17.59
C ASN A 107 -8.33 -6.92 16.51
N ILE A 108 -8.52 -5.83 15.78
CA ILE A 108 -9.49 -5.76 14.67
C ILE A 108 -9.13 -6.73 13.56
N LEU A 109 -7.88 -6.70 13.06
CA LEU A 109 -7.45 -7.57 11.97
C LEU A 109 -7.44 -9.04 12.35
N PHE A 110 -7.09 -9.36 13.61
CA PHE A 110 -7.07 -10.75 14.08
C PHE A 110 -8.49 -11.32 14.17
N ASN A 111 -9.45 -10.50 14.59
CA ASN A 111 -10.86 -10.89 14.70
C ASN A 111 -11.58 -10.99 13.33
N TRP A 112 -11.11 -10.28 12.30
CA TRP A 112 -11.71 -10.39 10.96
C TRP A 112 -11.41 -11.73 10.30
N ASN A 113 -12.43 -12.49 9.94
CA ASN A 113 -12.24 -13.67 9.11
C ASN A 113 -12.18 -13.28 7.62
N PHE A 114 -10.99 -13.32 7.03
CA PHE A 114 -10.77 -12.89 5.64
C PHE A 114 -11.56 -13.72 4.62
N ALA A 115 -11.93 -14.97 4.95
CA ALA A 115 -12.75 -15.81 4.09
C ALA A 115 -14.19 -15.30 3.95
N ASP A 116 -14.66 -14.44 4.84
CA ASP A 116 -15.97 -13.82 4.76
C ASP A 116 -16.02 -12.69 3.74
N PHE A 117 -14.86 -12.11 3.39
CA PHE A 117 -14.76 -11.12 2.30
C PHE A 117 -14.95 -11.73 0.92
N MET A 118 -14.92 -13.07 0.81
CA MET A 118 -15.29 -13.80 -0.41
C MET A 118 -16.82 -13.92 -0.51
N ASP A 119 -17.48 -12.82 -0.82
CA ASP A 119 -18.94 -12.66 -0.88
C ASP A 119 -19.55 -12.96 -2.26
N GLY A 120 -18.76 -13.59 -3.14
CA GLY A 120 -19.23 -14.12 -4.42
C GLY A 120 -20.16 -15.34 -4.27
N LYS A 121 -20.66 -15.84 -5.41
CA LYS A 121 -21.53 -17.02 -5.43
C LYS A 121 -20.84 -18.24 -4.82
N THR A 122 -21.62 -19.13 -4.17
CA THR A 122 -21.08 -20.30 -3.45
C THR A 122 -20.14 -21.17 -4.30
N TYR A 123 -20.47 -21.42 -5.57
CA TYR A 123 -19.61 -22.21 -6.45
C TYR A 123 -18.26 -21.52 -6.73
N VAL A 124 -18.23 -20.19 -6.80
CA VAL A 124 -17.00 -19.40 -7.00
C VAL A 124 -16.10 -19.56 -5.78
N LYS A 125 -16.66 -19.48 -4.56
CA LYS A 125 -15.92 -19.69 -3.32
C LYS A 125 -15.30 -21.08 -3.25
N THR A 126 -16.05 -22.13 -3.61
CA THR A 126 -15.54 -23.51 -3.64
C THR A 126 -14.45 -23.70 -4.69
N THR A 127 -14.61 -23.15 -5.89
CA THR A 127 -13.59 -23.22 -6.95
C THR A 127 -12.33 -22.45 -6.58
N LEU A 128 -12.46 -21.22 -6.05
CA LEU A 128 -11.32 -20.43 -5.59
C LEU A 128 -10.59 -21.10 -4.44
N HIS A 129 -11.29 -21.68 -3.47
CA HIS A 129 -10.68 -22.44 -2.39
C HIS A 129 -9.84 -23.61 -2.92
N ALA A 130 -10.40 -24.40 -3.85
CA ALA A 130 -9.68 -25.51 -4.47
C ALA A 130 -8.49 -25.05 -5.33
N MET A 131 -8.62 -23.92 -6.02
CA MET A 131 -7.57 -23.35 -6.87
C MET A 131 -6.41 -22.75 -6.05
N LEU A 132 -6.72 -22.00 -4.99
CA LEU A 132 -5.72 -21.34 -4.14
C LEU A 132 -4.95 -22.35 -3.27
N ASN A 133 -5.61 -23.42 -2.81
CA ASN A 133 -4.99 -24.44 -1.97
C ASN A 133 -4.25 -25.53 -2.76
N ASN A 134 -4.45 -25.64 -4.07
CA ASN A 134 -3.80 -26.66 -4.90
C ASN A 134 -3.09 -26.03 -6.11
N LYS A 135 -1.75 -25.92 -6.02
CA LYS A 135 -0.91 -25.42 -7.11
C LYS A 135 -1.07 -26.19 -8.43
N ASN A 136 -1.48 -27.46 -8.36
CA ASN A 136 -1.70 -28.32 -9.53
C ASN A 136 -3.17 -28.38 -9.96
N PHE A 137 -4.05 -27.53 -9.42
CA PHE A 137 -5.49 -27.55 -9.70
C PHE A 137 -5.79 -27.60 -11.20
N PHE A 138 -5.22 -26.69 -11.99
CA PHE A 138 -5.45 -26.66 -13.43
C PHE A 138 -4.91 -27.89 -14.14
N LYS A 139 -3.71 -28.36 -13.76
CA LYS A 139 -3.07 -29.54 -14.36
C LYS A 139 -3.88 -30.81 -14.09
N ILE A 140 -4.32 -31.02 -12.85
CA ILE A 140 -5.13 -32.17 -12.44
C ILE A 140 -6.47 -32.16 -13.17
N ASN A 141 -7.19 -31.02 -13.17
CA ASN A 141 -8.48 -30.93 -13.87
C ASN A 141 -8.34 -31.08 -15.39
N ALA A 142 -7.25 -30.60 -15.99
CA ALA A 142 -6.96 -30.82 -17.41
C ALA A 142 -6.70 -32.30 -17.72
N ILE A 143 -5.94 -33.01 -16.88
CA ILE A 143 -5.70 -34.45 -17.03
C ILE A 143 -7.00 -35.23 -16.88
N ILE A 144 -7.82 -34.92 -15.85
CA ILE A 144 -9.13 -35.55 -15.64
C ILE A 144 -10.02 -35.34 -16.87
N ALA A 145 -10.08 -34.11 -17.39
CA ALA A 145 -10.86 -33.79 -18.59
C ALA A 145 -10.36 -34.56 -19.82
N ALA A 146 -9.04 -34.68 -20.00
CA ALA A 146 -8.44 -35.44 -21.11
C ALA A 146 -8.75 -36.94 -21.01
N ILE A 147 -8.62 -37.54 -19.81
CA ILE A 147 -8.96 -38.95 -19.57
C ILE A 147 -10.44 -39.20 -19.84
N LEU A 148 -11.33 -38.35 -19.31
CA LEU A 148 -12.77 -38.44 -19.57
C LEU A 148 -13.07 -38.34 -21.06
N PHE A 149 -12.43 -37.42 -21.77
CA PHE A 149 -12.59 -37.27 -23.21
C PHE A 149 -12.15 -38.53 -23.98
N ILE A 150 -11.00 -39.11 -23.63
CA ILE A 150 -10.51 -40.37 -24.24
C ILE A 150 -11.46 -41.54 -23.97
N ILE A 151 -11.99 -41.65 -22.76
CA ILE A 151 -13.01 -42.66 -22.41
C ILE A 151 -14.25 -42.49 -23.28
N LEU A 152 -14.76 -41.26 -23.40
CA LEU A 152 -15.98 -40.97 -24.17
C LEU A 152 -15.79 -41.23 -25.66
N VAL A 153 -14.62 -40.92 -26.23
CA VAL A 153 -14.26 -41.19 -27.63
C VAL A 153 -14.06 -42.68 -27.92
N SER A 154 -13.66 -43.48 -26.93
CA SER A 154 -13.41 -44.93 -27.11
C SER A 154 -14.67 -45.80 -26.97
N ILE A 155 -15.71 -45.34 -26.29
CA ILE A 155 -17.00 -46.06 -26.13
C ILE A 155 -17.59 -46.56 -27.47
N PRO A 156 -17.65 -45.75 -28.55
CA PRO A 156 -18.15 -46.20 -29.86
C PRO A 156 -17.39 -47.36 -30.49
N PHE A 157 -16.12 -47.56 -30.11
CA PHE A 157 -15.25 -48.61 -30.65
C PHE A 157 -15.22 -49.87 -29.78
N ALA A 158 -15.60 -49.78 -28.51
CA ALA A 158 -15.55 -50.87 -27.54
C ALA A 158 -16.84 -51.71 -27.48
N VAL A 159 -17.96 -51.18 -27.98
CA VAL A 159 -19.28 -51.84 -27.89
C VAL A 159 -19.80 -52.12 -29.30
N SER A 160 -20.19 -53.37 -29.57
CA SER A 160 -20.81 -53.75 -30.84
C SER A 160 -22.26 -53.23 -30.90
N PRO A 161 -22.60 -52.33 -31.83
CA PRO A 161 -23.94 -51.77 -31.89
C PRO A 161 -24.92 -52.78 -32.50
N GLY A 162 -26.02 -53.07 -31.80
CA GLY A 162 -27.08 -53.98 -32.27
C GLY A 162 -27.92 -53.43 -33.45
N SER A 163 -27.76 -52.14 -33.81
CA SER A 163 -28.42 -51.49 -34.94
C SER A 163 -27.59 -50.32 -35.52
N ILE A 164 -27.87 -49.93 -36.76
CA ILE A 164 -27.26 -48.75 -37.41
C ILE A 164 -27.59 -47.46 -36.63
N LEU A 165 -28.78 -47.36 -36.06
CA LEU A 165 -29.21 -46.21 -35.26
C LEU A 165 -28.39 -46.10 -33.96
N SER A 166 -28.16 -47.21 -33.26
CA SER A 166 -27.35 -47.21 -32.04
C SER A 166 -25.89 -46.83 -32.31
N ALA A 167 -25.32 -47.26 -33.44
CA ALA A 167 -23.97 -46.87 -33.84
C ALA A 167 -23.84 -45.35 -34.01
N LYS A 168 -24.78 -44.72 -34.71
CA LYS A 168 -24.80 -43.26 -34.91
C LYS A 168 -24.95 -42.48 -33.60
N LEU A 169 -25.78 -42.98 -32.68
CA LEU A 169 -25.96 -42.35 -31.37
C LEU A 169 -24.69 -42.41 -30.51
N MET A 170 -23.90 -43.49 -30.60
CA MET A 170 -22.66 -43.62 -29.86
C MET A 170 -21.60 -42.59 -30.28
N PHE A 171 -21.49 -42.28 -31.58
CA PHE A 171 -20.57 -41.23 -32.07
C PHE A 171 -20.98 -39.80 -31.67
N LEU A 172 -22.18 -39.59 -31.14
CA LEU A 172 -22.61 -38.31 -30.56
C LEU A 172 -22.22 -38.17 -29.08
N ILE A 173 -21.90 -39.26 -28.38
CA ILE A 173 -21.52 -39.25 -26.95
C ILE A 173 -20.29 -38.37 -26.66
N PRO A 174 -19.21 -38.38 -27.48
CA PRO A 174 -18.05 -37.49 -27.27
C PRO A 174 -18.35 -36.01 -27.46
N LEU A 175 -19.44 -35.65 -28.14
CA LEU A 175 -19.88 -34.27 -28.32
C LEU A 175 -20.60 -33.72 -27.09
N ILE A 176 -21.12 -34.58 -26.21
CA ILE A 176 -21.84 -34.17 -24.99
C ILE A 176 -20.90 -33.42 -24.02
N PRO A 177 -19.69 -33.90 -23.68
CA PRO A 177 -18.73 -33.16 -22.86
C PRO A 177 -18.29 -31.85 -23.48
N ALA A 178 -18.08 -31.82 -24.80
CA ALA A 178 -17.73 -30.58 -25.52
C ALA A 178 -18.86 -29.55 -25.45
N LEU A 179 -20.11 -30.00 -25.58
CA LEU A 179 -21.29 -29.14 -25.41
C LEU A 179 -21.43 -28.66 -23.96
N ILE A 180 -21.23 -29.54 -22.96
CA ILE A 180 -21.24 -29.17 -21.54
C ILE A 180 -20.13 -28.15 -21.25
N LEU A 181 -18.91 -28.38 -21.75
CA LEU A 181 -17.79 -27.45 -21.61
C LEU A 181 -18.10 -26.11 -22.27
N PHE A 182 -18.66 -26.12 -23.48
CA PHE A 182 -19.10 -24.91 -24.17
C PHE A 182 -20.17 -24.16 -23.37
N LEU A 183 -21.17 -24.86 -22.84
CA LEU A 183 -22.21 -24.25 -21.99
C LEU A 183 -21.64 -23.72 -20.68
N CYS A 184 -20.66 -24.40 -20.07
CA CYS A 184 -19.94 -23.93 -18.88
C CYS A 184 -19.11 -22.68 -19.18
N ILE A 185 -18.32 -22.67 -20.26
CA ILE A 185 -17.55 -21.51 -20.71
C ILE A 185 -18.50 -20.35 -21.05
N LYS A 186 -19.60 -20.61 -21.76
CA LYS A 186 -20.62 -19.61 -22.10
C LYS A 186 -21.29 -19.05 -20.84
N LYS A 187 -21.60 -19.89 -19.85
CA LYS A 187 -22.15 -19.47 -18.55
C LYS A 187 -21.13 -18.64 -17.77
N LEU A 188 -19.87 -19.07 -17.72
CA LEU A 188 -18.78 -18.35 -17.07
C LEU A 188 -18.55 -16.99 -17.74
N TYR A 189 -18.50 -16.94 -19.06
CA TYR A 189 -18.39 -15.71 -19.85
C TYR A 189 -19.59 -14.77 -19.64
N ASN A 190 -20.82 -15.31 -19.65
CA ASN A 190 -22.01 -14.52 -19.39
C ASN A 190 -22.06 -13.97 -17.96
N ASN A 191 -21.63 -14.75 -16.97
CA ASN A 191 -21.51 -14.29 -15.59
C ASN A 191 -20.41 -13.21 -15.50
N PHE A 192 -19.23 -13.46 -16.06
CA PHE A 192 -18.14 -12.48 -16.12
C PHE A 192 -18.57 -11.15 -16.77
N ARG A 193 -19.36 -11.21 -17.86
CA ARG A 193 -19.91 -10.03 -18.54
C ARG A 193 -21.03 -9.34 -17.75
N LYS A 194 -21.83 -10.07 -16.98
CA LYS A 194 -22.92 -9.52 -16.16
C LYS A 194 -22.45 -9.02 -14.79
N GLU A 195 -21.34 -9.53 -14.27
CA GLU A 195 -20.84 -9.31 -12.89
C GLU A 195 -19.60 -8.40 -12.87
N ASN A 196 -19.54 -7.40 -13.76
CA ASN A 196 -18.49 -6.38 -13.81
C ASN A 196 -17.04 -6.90 -13.77
N SER A 197 -16.79 -8.13 -14.25
CA SER A 197 -15.46 -8.77 -14.31
C SER A 197 -14.81 -9.16 -12.96
N GLY A 198 -15.56 -9.16 -11.85
CA GLY A 198 -15.07 -9.61 -10.53
C GLY A 198 -15.77 -10.87 -10.02
N LEU A 199 -15.09 -11.64 -9.15
CA LEU A 199 -15.65 -12.86 -8.57
C LEU A 199 -16.43 -12.60 -7.26
N ASN A 200 -16.10 -11.52 -6.56
CA ASN A 200 -16.68 -11.13 -5.28
C ASN A 200 -17.16 -9.67 -5.35
N PRO A 201 -18.44 -9.37 -5.08
CA PRO A 201 -18.95 -7.99 -5.04
C PRO A 201 -18.23 -7.07 -4.06
N GLY A 202 -17.65 -7.59 -2.97
CA GLY A 202 -16.92 -6.82 -1.95
C GLY A 202 -17.83 -5.97 -1.06
N ASN A 203 -19.12 -6.28 -0.97
CA ASN A 203 -20.08 -5.63 -0.10
C ASN A 203 -19.85 -6.00 1.37
N ILE A 204 -19.51 -7.27 1.64
CA ILE A 204 -19.19 -7.71 3.01
C ILE A 204 -17.97 -6.93 3.52
N PHE A 205 -16.91 -6.85 2.72
CA PHE A 205 -15.73 -6.06 3.08
C PHE A 205 -16.06 -4.58 3.35
N LEU A 206 -16.82 -3.93 2.44
CA LEU A 206 -17.24 -2.54 2.63
C LEU A 206 -18.01 -2.35 3.94
N ASN A 207 -18.97 -3.22 4.24
CA ASN A 207 -19.78 -3.12 5.45
C ASN A 207 -18.95 -3.41 6.70
N THR A 208 -18.04 -4.39 6.67
CA THR A 208 -17.11 -4.64 7.78
C THR A 208 -16.24 -3.42 8.07
N MET A 209 -15.71 -2.76 7.02
CA MET A 209 -14.93 -1.54 7.18
C MET A 209 -15.78 -0.38 7.71
N LYS A 210 -17.00 -0.20 7.21
CA LYS A 210 -17.96 0.81 7.73
C LYS A 210 -18.22 0.60 9.21
N THR A 211 -18.58 -0.61 9.63
CA THR A 211 -18.82 -0.94 11.04
C THR A 211 -17.60 -0.65 11.92
N ALA A 212 -16.39 -0.97 11.43
CA ALA A 212 -15.17 -0.68 12.18
C ALA A 212 -14.96 0.83 12.38
N LEU A 213 -15.23 1.65 11.36
CA LEU A 213 -15.11 3.11 11.43
C LEU A 213 -16.22 3.75 12.27
N ASP A 214 -17.46 3.25 12.14
CA ASP A 214 -18.61 3.69 12.94
C ASP A 214 -18.36 3.48 14.44
N ASN A 215 -17.70 2.37 14.82
CA ASN A 215 -17.29 2.10 16.21
C ASN A 215 -16.29 3.13 16.76
N PHE A 216 -15.60 3.87 15.89
CA PHE A 216 -14.71 4.98 16.28
C PHE A 216 -15.38 6.36 16.19
N GLY A 217 -16.68 6.40 15.88
CA GLY A 217 -17.43 7.62 15.63
C GLY A 217 -17.18 8.25 14.26
N ILE A 218 -16.56 7.53 13.32
CA ILE A 218 -16.23 8.03 11.98
C ILE A 218 -17.25 7.48 10.97
N LYS A 219 -18.31 8.24 10.71
CA LYS A 219 -19.36 7.87 9.74
C LYS A 219 -19.10 8.45 8.37
N THR A 220 -18.50 9.65 8.33
CA THR A 220 -18.28 10.42 7.12
C THR A 220 -16.81 10.78 6.91
N VAL A 221 -16.45 11.15 5.67
CA VAL A 221 -15.11 11.70 5.36
C VAL A 221 -14.90 13.04 6.10
N ALA A 222 -15.97 13.81 6.33
CA ALA A 222 -15.90 15.02 7.15
C ALA A 222 -15.50 14.72 8.59
N ASP A 223 -16.11 13.71 9.23
CA ASP A 223 -15.76 13.29 10.61
C ASP A 223 -14.27 12.90 10.70
N LEU A 224 -13.77 12.16 9.71
CA LEU A 224 -12.37 11.75 9.66
C LEU A 224 -11.43 12.94 9.46
N ASN A 225 -11.81 13.87 8.58
CA ASN A 225 -11.02 15.07 8.34
C ASN A 225 -10.95 15.96 9.57
N GLU A 226 -12.07 16.16 10.26
CA GLU A 226 -12.12 16.92 11.52
C GLU A 226 -11.24 16.28 12.60
N LYS A 227 -11.23 14.94 12.68
CA LYS A 227 -10.43 14.21 13.66
C LYS A 227 -8.92 14.23 13.34
N PHE A 228 -8.55 13.98 12.09
CA PHE A 228 -7.17 13.66 11.73
C PHE A 228 -6.42 14.82 11.07
N ILE A 229 -7.09 15.65 10.26
CA ILE A 229 -6.43 16.68 9.45
C ILE A 229 -6.28 17.96 10.27
N GLN A 230 -5.05 18.25 10.65
CA GLN A 230 -4.62 19.41 11.42
C GLN A 230 -3.43 20.05 10.71
N LYS A 231 -3.24 21.36 10.90
CA LYS A 231 -2.21 22.12 10.19
C LYS A 231 -1.42 22.99 11.15
N GLU A 232 -0.14 23.10 10.87
CA GLU A 232 0.78 24.04 11.52
C GLU A 232 0.66 24.02 13.06
N HIS A 233 0.26 25.13 13.67
CA HIS A 233 0.16 25.27 15.12
C HIS A 233 -0.91 24.37 15.76
N ASP A 234 -1.96 23.99 15.02
CA ASP A 234 -3.01 23.10 15.53
C ASP A 234 -2.52 21.65 15.71
N LEU A 235 -1.33 21.34 15.20
CA LEU A 235 -0.69 20.04 15.40
C LEU A 235 -0.26 19.79 16.84
N ASN A 236 -0.11 20.84 17.66
CA ASN A 236 0.41 20.74 19.04
C ASN A 236 1.79 20.03 19.10
N LEU A 237 2.64 20.29 18.11
CA LEU A 237 3.99 19.77 18.01
C LEU A 237 5.03 20.84 18.31
N ASN A 238 6.21 20.41 18.75
CA ASN A 238 7.37 21.24 19.01
C ASN A 238 8.60 20.63 18.34
N TYR A 239 9.52 21.48 17.90
CA TYR A 239 10.83 21.07 17.47
C TYR A 239 11.70 20.73 18.69
N ARG A 240 12.44 19.62 18.58
CA ARG A 240 13.37 19.09 19.59
C ARG A 240 14.31 20.14 20.17
N TYR A 241 14.79 21.06 19.33
CA TYR A 241 15.78 22.08 19.72
C TYR A 241 15.18 23.49 19.83
N GLY A 242 13.85 23.64 19.79
CA GLY A 242 13.16 24.92 19.92
C GLY A 242 12.42 25.38 18.66
N ASN A 243 11.30 26.06 18.87
CA ASN A 243 10.41 26.56 17.82
C ASN A 243 10.75 27.99 17.36
N GLY A 244 11.83 28.58 17.85
CA GLY A 244 12.22 29.95 17.54
C GLY A 244 13.28 30.00 16.44
N GLN A 245 14.28 30.85 16.65
CA GLN A 245 15.42 30.99 15.74
C GLN A 245 16.35 29.77 15.76
N GLU A 246 16.21 28.86 16.72
CA GLU A 246 17.04 27.67 16.87
C GLU A 246 16.95 26.76 15.63
N TYR A 247 15.73 26.44 15.18
CA TYR A 247 15.51 25.64 13.97
C TYR A 247 16.15 26.28 12.73
N TYR A 248 15.98 27.60 12.59
CA TYR A 248 16.54 28.36 11.49
C TYR A 248 18.09 28.36 11.52
N ASN A 249 18.69 28.58 12.69
CA ASN A 249 20.14 28.55 12.87
C ASN A 249 20.73 27.17 12.58
N ILE A 250 20.07 26.09 13.04
CA ILE A 250 20.48 24.71 12.75
C ILE A 250 20.40 24.43 11.24
N THR A 251 19.35 24.91 10.58
CA THR A 251 19.19 24.77 9.13
C THR A 251 20.35 25.42 8.38
N LEU A 252 20.68 26.67 8.69
CA LEU A 252 21.81 27.37 8.06
C LEU A 252 23.15 26.68 8.33
N ALA A 253 23.42 26.31 9.59
CA ALA A 253 24.64 25.60 9.96
C ALA A 253 24.77 24.26 9.22
N SER A 254 23.66 23.55 9.01
CA SER A 254 23.63 22.28 8.28
C SER A 254 23.91 22.47 6.78
N ILE A 255 23.40 23.54 6.17
CA ILE A 255 23.72 23.92 4.78
C ILE A 255 25.21 24.19 4.61
N GLU A 256 25.81 24.95 5.52
CA GLU A 256 27.25 25.24 5.51
C GLU A 256 28.10 24.00 5.74
N LYS A 257 27.67 23.11 6.65
CA LYS A 257 28.34 21.83 6.92
C LYS A 257 28.38 20.94 5.68
N ILE A 258 27.27 20.86 4.92
CA ILE A 258 27.26 20.16 3.63
C ILE A 258 28.21 20.84 2.65
N LYS A 259 28.18 22.17 2.58
CA LYS A 259 29.07 22.91 1.69
C LYS A 259 30.54 22.59 1.95
N ALA A 260 30.96 22.67 3.21
CA ALA A 260 32.33 22.44 3.63
C ALA A 260 32.82 21.03 3.29
N LYS A 261 31.94 20.01 3.38
CA LYS A 261 32.28 18.63 3.06
C LYS A 261 32.32 18.30 1.56
N ASN A 262 31.70 19.12 0.71
CA ASN A 262 31.53 18.84 -0.72
C ASN A 262 32.01 20.01 -1.60
N LEU A 263 33.00 20.78 -1.15
CA LEU A 263 33.44 22.03 -1.80
C LEU A 263 33.79 21.86 -3.29
N GLU A 264 34.43 20.75 -3.65
CA GLU A 264 34.88 20.45 -5.01
C GLU A 264 33.71 20.23 -5.98
N HIS A 265 32.58 19.72 -5.45
CA HIS A 265 31.41 19.31 -6.21
C HIS A 265 30.28 20.32 -6.18
N ILE A 266 30.46 21.49 -5.56
CA ILE A 266 29.42 22.52 -5.48
C ILE A 266 29.56 23.55 -6.61
N ASP A 267 28.44 23.83 -7.28
CA ASP A 267 28.27 25.02 -8.10
C ASP A 267 28.13 26.24 -7.18
N GLN A 268 29.18 27.05 -7.11
CA GLN A 268 29.26 28.20 -6.20
C GLN A 268 28.19 29.26 -6.48
N THR A 269 27.81 29.45 -7.76
CA THR A 269 26.82 30.45 -8.15
C THR A 269 25.44 30.00 -7.70
N ARG A 270 25.06 28.76 -7.99
CA ARG A 270 23.78 28.19 -7.57
C ARG A 270 23.68 28.07 -6.06
N TYR A 271 24.77 27.65 -5.39
CA TYR A 271 24.84 27.62 -3.94
C TYR A 271 24.59 29.00 -3.34
N LYS A 272 25.25 30.04 -3.86
CA LYS A 272 25.09 31.41 -3.36
C LYS A 272 23.63 31.88 -3.50
N ILE A 273 23.03 31.70 -4.68
CA ILE A 273 21.62 32.06 -4.91
C ILE A 273 20.70 31.31 -3.94
N PHE A 274 20.91 30.02 -3.76
CA PHE A 274 20.14 29.19 -2.83
C PHE A 274 20.30 29.62 -1.38
N TYR A 275 21.54 29.84 -0.93
CA TYR A 275 21.84 30.25 0.44
C TYR A 275 21.26 31.62 0.74
N ASP A 276 21.47 32.61 -0.14
CA ASP A 276 20.91 33.96 0.00
C ASP A 276 19.37 33.92 0.02
N SER A 277 18.75 33.06 -0.81
CA SER A 277 17.29 32.87 -0.77
C SER A 277 16.81 32.21 0.53
N THR A 278 17.59 31.30 1.12
CA THR A 278 17.23 30.63 2.37
C THR A 278 17.35 31.59 3.55
N VAL A 279 18.41 32.41 3.56
CA VAL A 279 18.67 33.40 4.62
C VAL A 279 17.58 34.48 4.64
N ASN A 280 17.10 34.89 3.46
CA ASN A 280 16.09 35.93 3.33
C ASN A 280 14.64 35.39 3.32
N ASN A 281 14.44 34.10 3.63
CA ASN A 281 13.11 33.51 3.61
C ASN A 281 12.36 33.79 4.93
N ASP A 282 11.52 34.82 4.91
CA ASP A 282 10.70 35.21 6.05
C ASP A 282 9.70 34.15 6.50
N TYR A 283 9.28 33.22 5.61
CA TYR A 283 8.35 32.15 6.00
C TYR A 283 8.98 31.18 6.99
N TYR A 284 10.20 30.68 6.71
CA TYR A 284 10.90 29.78 7.64
C TYR A 284 11.35 30.49 8.91
N LYS A 285 11.64 31.79 8.81
CA LYS A 285 12.05 32.61 9.96
C LYS A 285 10.91 32.90 10.93
N ASN A 286 9.69 33.07 10.42
CA ASN A 286 8.53 33.49 11.21
C ASN A 286 7.54 32.35 11.51
N ASN A 287 7.50 31.29 10.68
CA ASN A 287 6.66 30.11 10.88
C ASN A 287 7.47 28.82 10.59
N PRO A 288 8.12 28.22 11.59
CA PRO A 288 8.85 26.98 11.39
C PRO A 288 7.91 25.81 11.06
N PHE A 289 6.60 25.92 11.35
CA PHE A 289 5.60 24.90 11.05
C PHE A 289 5.02 25.00 9.63
N TYR A 290 5.51 25.94 8.81
CA TYR A 290 5.05 26.13 7.44
C TYR A 290 4.98 24.80 6.65
N LEU A 291 3.85 24.56 5.98
CA LEU A 291 3.52 23.33 5.24
C LEU A 291 3.39 22.04 6.07
N LEU A 292 3.55 22.09 7.40
CA LEU A 292 3.25 20.92 8.22
C LEU A 292 1.74 20.74 8.32
N ARG A 293 1.32 19.53 8.01
CA ARG A 293 -0.07 19.09 8.14
C ARG A 293 -0.09 17.59 8.32
N SER A 294 -1.06 17.12 9.07
CA SER A 294 -1.39 15.70 9.12
C SER A 294 -2.26 15.32 7.94
N GLU A 295 -1.98 14.16 7.35
CA GLU A 295 -2.65 13.70 6.13
C GLU A 295 -2.78 12.18 6.10
N TYR A 296 -3.90 11.70 5.57
CA TYR A 296 -4.07 10.29 5.21
C TYR A 296 -4.31 10.18 3.71
N VAL A 297 -3.65 9.22 3.06
CA VAL A 297 -3.80 8.99 1.61
C VAL A 297 -3.98 7.52 1.30
N VAL A 298 -5.04 7.21 0.56
CA VAL A 298 -5.34 5.88 0.06
C VAL A 298 -5.21 5.89 -1.46
N ILE A 299 -4.47 4.92 -2.01
CA ILE A 299 -4.23 4.83 -3.44
C ILE A 299 -5.17 3.82 -4.11
N THR A 300 -5.78 4.24 -5.21
CA THR A 300 -6.54 3.38 -6.12
C THR A 300 -6.22 3.75 -7.57
N THR A 301 -6.74 2.99 -8.52
CA THR A 301 -6.56 3.25 -9.95
C THR A 301 -7.93 3.34 -10.61
N ASP A 302 -8.20 4.43 -11.31
CA ASP A 302 -9.36 4.50 -12.21
C ASP A 302 -8.96 4.03 -13.60
N ILE A 303 -9.51 2.91 -14.05
CA ILE A 303 -9.22 2.37 -15.39
C ILE A 303 -9.99 3.09 -16.50
N ASN A 304 -11.03 3.86 -16.16
CA ASN A 304 -11.77 4.63 -17.14
C ASN A 304 -11.01 5.90 -17.53
N ALA A 305 -10.55 6.67 -16.53
CA ALA A 305 -9.66 7.82 -16.74
C ALA A 305 -8.19 7.43 -16.96
N LYS A 306 -7.80 6.19 -16.63
CA LYS A 306 -6.43 5.64 -16.74
C LYS A 306 -5.41 6.39 -15.88
N ILE A 307 -5.76 6.65 -14.63
CA ILE A 307 -4.92 7.43 -13.69
C ILE A 307 -4.74 6.72 -12.34
N LYS A 308 -3.61 7.03 -11.68
CA LYS A 308 -3.45 6.88 -10.23
C LYS A 308 -4.40 7.88 -9.55
N VAL A 309 -5.16 7.42 -8.56
CA VAL A 309 -6.08 8.26 -7.79
C VAL A 309 -5.65 8.25 -6.33
N GLU A 310 -5.45 9.45 -5.79
CA GLU A 310 -5.05 9.68 -4.41
C GLU A 310 -6.26 10.17 -3.62
N LEU A 311 -6.82 9.33 -2.74
CA LEU A 311 -8.00 9.66 -1.94
C LEU A 311 -7.58 10.09 -0.53
N PRO A 312 -8.09 11.21 0.02
CA PRO A 312 -9.19 12.04 -0.49
C PRO A 312 -8.78 13.17 -1.47
N THR A 313 -7.49 13.42 -1.70
CA THR A 313 -6.98 14.56 -2.50
C THR A 313 -7.66 14.75 -3.87
N MET A 314 -7.90 13.65 -4.57
CA MET A 314 -8.54 13.59 -5.89
C MET A 314 -9.99 13.09 -5.82
N ALA A 315 -10.59 12.97 -4.64
CA ALA A 315 -11.95 12.47 -4.48
C ALA A 315 -12.99 13.39 -5.14
N ASN A 316 -12.69 14.69 -5.24
CA ASN A 316 -13.54 15.68 -5.90
C ASN A 316 -13.73 15.44 -7.42
N LEU A 317 -12.94 14.56 -8.04
CA LEU A 317 -13.21 14.07 -9.39
C LEU A 317 -14.47 13.20 -9.45
N TYR A 318 -14.84 12.52 -8.38
CA TYR A 318 -15.86 11.46 -8.40
C TYR A 318 -17.04 11.72 -7.45
N TRP A 319 -16.79 12.40 -6.34
CA TRP A 319 -17.79 12.84 -5.36
C TRP A 319 -17.85 14.37 -5.38
N SER A 320 -19.04 14.96 -5.39
CA SER A 320 -19.15 16.40 -5.16
C SER A 320 -18.74 16.78 -3.74
N GLU A 321 -18.45 18.07 -3.49
CA GLU A 321 -18.14 18.54 -2.14
C GLU A 321 -19.27 18.23 -1.14
N GLU A 322 -20.52 18.24 -1.59
CA GLU A 322 -21.65 17.86 -0.75
C GLU A 322 -21.70 16.35 -0.51
N GLU A 323 -21.48 15.52 -1.52
CA GLU A 323 -21.40 14.06 -1.34
C GLU A 323 -20.29 13.68 -0.35
N LEU A 324 -19.12 14.32 -0.44
CA LEU A 324 -17.98 14.05 0.45
C LEU A 324 -18.30 14.27 1.93
N LYS A 325 -19.24 15.15 2.27
CA LYS A 325 -19.65 15.36 3.67
C LYS A 325 -20.44 14.20 4.25
N HIS A 326 -21.03 13.35 3.41
CA HIS A 326 -21.98 12.32 3.83
C HIS A 326 -21.52 10.89 3.54
N ILE A 327 -20.53 10.70 2.68
CA ILE A 327 -20.02 9.36 2.37
C ILE A 327 -19.05 8.86 3.43
N SER A 328 -19.04 7.54 3.64
CA SER A 328 -18.10 6.90 4.56
C SER A 328 -16.72 6.74 3.91
N PRO A 329 -15.62 7.01 4.64
CA PRO A 329 -14.27 6.80 4.12
C PRO A 329 -13.95 5.32 3.87
N ALA A 330 -14.80 4.39 4.34
CA ALA A 330 -14.75 2.99 3.94
C ALA A 330 -14.83 2.79 2.41
N GLU A 331 -15.50 3.69 1.68
CA GLU A 331 -15.57 3.64 0.22
C GLU A 331 -14.20 3.83 -0.43
N PHE A 332 -13.33 4.66 0.15
CA PHE A 332 -11.97 4.85 -0.34
C PHE A 332 -11.13 3.58 -0.19
N VAL A 333 -11.26 2.90 0.96
CA VAL A 333 -10.61 1.62 1.21
C VAL A 333 -11.16 0.54 0.28
N ARG A 334 -12.49 0.49 0.08
CA ARG A 334 -13.13 -0.44 -0.85
C ARG A 334 -12.67 -0.23 -2.29
N ALA A 335 -12.46 1.01 -2.72
CA ALA A 335 -11.88 1.32 -4.02
C ALA A 335 -10.44 0.78 -4.12
N SER A 336 -9.61 1.07 -3.12
CA SER A 336 -8.21 0.60 -3.05
C SER A 336 -8.07 -0.92 -2.94
N MET A 337 -9.04 -1.62 -2.37
CA MET A 337 -9.08 -3.09 -2.22
C MET A 337 -9.78 -3.82 -3.38
N SER A 338 -10.05 -3.14 -4.51
CA SER A 338 -10.72 -3.74 -5.69
C SER A 338 -9.76 -4.60 -6.53
N VAL A 339 -9.17 -5.64 -5.94
CA VAL A 339 -8.17 -6.50 -6.59
C VAL A 339 -8.75 -7.11 -7.88
N PRO A 340 -8.16 -6.84 -9.06
CA PRO A 340 -8.68 -7.33 -10.33
C PRO A 340 -8.92 -8.84 -10.35
N PHE A 341 -10.00 -9.27 -11.00
CA PHE A 341 -10.50 -10.65 -11.07
C PHE A 341 -10.94 -11.27 -9.74
N PHE A 342 -10.47 -10.78 -8.59
CA PHE A 342 -10.92 -11.26 -7.29
C PHE A 342 -12.15 -10.47 -6.79
N PHE A 343 -12.08 -9.15 -6.78
CA PHE A 343 -13.22 -8.28 -6.45
C PHE A 343 -13.80 -7.63 -7.70
N GLU A 344 -15.10 -7.32 -7.66
CA GLU A 344 -15.71 -6.39 -8.62
C GLU A 344 -15.05 -5.01 -8.47
N PRO A 345 -14.76 -4.32 -9.58
CA PRO A 345 -14.31 -2.94 -9.55
C PRO A 345 -15.31 -2.09 -8.77
N PHE A 346 -14.82 -1.22 -7.88
CA PHE A 346 -15.69 -0.26 -7.22
C PHE A 346 -16.10 0.81 -8.23
N GLN A 347 -17.40 1.06 -8.35
CA GLN A 347 -17.95 1.99 -9.34
C GLN A 347 -18.62 3.17 -8.66
N LYS A 348 -18.19 4.40 -8.99
CA LYS A 348 -18.84 5.64 -8.53
C LYS A 348 -19.42 6.39 -9.71
N ARG A 349 -20.74 6.60 -9.71
CA ARG A 349 -21.40 7.50 -10.67
C ARG A 349 -20.93 8.94 -10.43
N ILE A 350 -20.55 9.62 -11.51
CA ILE A 350 -20.05 10.98 -11.47
C ILE A 350 -21.17 11.93 -11.91
N ASN A 351 -21.54 12.86 -11.04
CA ASN A 351 -22.44 13.94 -11.41
C ASN A 351 -21.68 15.02 -12.18
N LYS A 352 -21.54 14.85 -13.51
CA LYS A 352 -20.87 15.84 -14.37
C LYS A 352 -21.59 17.19 -14.47
N ASP A 353 -22.81 17.29 -13.95
CA ASP A 353 -23.56 18.55 -13.89
C ASP A 353 -23.25 19.37 -12.63
N ASP A 354 -22.60 18.78 -11.64
CA ASP A 354 -22.14 19.46 -10.43
C ASP A 354 -20.97 20.42 -10.72
N SER A 355 -20.98 21.60 -10.08
CA SER A 355 -19.94 22.62 -10.29
C SER A 355 -18.58 22.24 -9.71
N SER A 356 -18.53 21.61 -8.54
CA SER A 356 -17.26 21.23 -7.90
C SER A 356 -16.59 20.11 -8.70
N VAL A 357 -17.38 19.15 -9.20
CA VAL A 357 -16.89 18.06 -10.06
C VAL A 357 -16.35 18.60 -11.39
N LYS A 358 -17.08 19.49 -12.08
CA LYS A 358 -16.59 20.13 -13.32
C LYS A 358 -15.27 20.86 -13.11
N TYR A 359 -15.18 21.63 -12.02
CA TYR A 359 -13.96 22.35 -11.67
C TYR A 359 -12.79 21.38 -11.43
N ALA A 360 -13.02 20.31 -10.66
CA ALA A 360 -12.00 19.30 -10.37
C ALA A 360 -11.48 18.62 -11.64
N TRP A 361 -12.35 18.19 -12.55
CA TRP A 361 -11.94 17.59 -13.83
C TRP A 361 -11.20 18.56 -14.74
N ARG A 362 -11.57 19.85 -14.73
CA ARG A 362 -10.81 20.88 -15.43
C ARG A 362 -9.42 21.07 -14.80
N PHE A 363 -9.34 21.13 -13.48
CA PHE A 363 -8.09 21.39 -12.75
C PHE A 363 -7.09 20.24 -12.87
N TRP A 364 -7.51 19.01 -12.55
CA TRP A 364 -6.60 17.85 -12.51
C TRP A 364 -6.33 17.27 -13.89
N MET A 365 -7.34 17.25 -14.77
CA MET A 365 -7.30 16.47 -16.02
C MET A 365 -7.38 17.33 -17.27
N ASN A 366 -7.58 18.65 -17.14
CA ASN A 366 -7.85 19.57 -18.24
C ASN A 366 -9.02 19.12 -19.14
N THR A 367 -9.99 18.41 -18.57
CA THR A 367 -11.10 17.77 -19.31
C THR A 367 -12.30 18.70 -19.41
N LYS A 368 -13.00 18.68 -20.56
CA LYS A 368 -14.28 19.38 -20.74
C LYS A 368 -15.43 18.56 -20.15
N LYS A 369 -16.52 19.22 -19.75
CA LYS A 369 -17.69 18.57 -19.14
C LYS A 369 -18.22 17.40 -19.98
N GLU A 370 -18.23 17.56 -21.30
CA GLU A 370 -18.76 16.59 -22.25
C GLU A 370 -17.95 15.28 -22.26
N ASP A 371 -16.65 15.38 -21.97
CA ASP A 371 -15.69 14.28 -21.98
C ASP A 371 -15.53 13.63 -20.60
N ILE A 372 -16.22 14.13 -19.57
CA ILE A 372 -16.23 13.51 -18.24
C ILE A 372 -16.99 12.19 -18.34
N ASN A 373 -16.29 11.10 -18.02
CA ASN A 373 -16.87 9.77 -17.92
C ASN A 373 -18.02 9.75 -16.90
N PRO A 374 -19.15 9.09 -17.19
CA PRO A 374 -20.31 9.07 -16.29
C PRO A 374 -20.09 8.24 -15.02
N VAL A 375 -19.06 7.38 -15.01
CA VAL A 375 -18.72 6.47 -13.91
C VAL A 375 -17.20 6.36 -13.80
N GLY A 376 -16.66 6.53 -12.59
CA GLY A 376 -15.29 6.14 -12.25
C GLY A 376 -15.25 4.66 -11.92
N VAL A 377 -14.30 3.92 -12.51
CA VAL A 377 -14.19 2.46 -12.35
C VAL A 377 -12.87 2.15 -11.67
N PHE A 378 -12.95 1.91 -10.37
CA PHE A 378 -11.79 1.76 -9.50
C PHE A 378 -11.38 0.30 -9.36
N ILE A 379 -10.07 0.07 -9.52
CA ILE A 379 -9.40 -1.18 -9.19
C ILE A 379 -8.33 -0.94 -8.12
N ASP A 380 -7.76 -2.03 -7.61
CA ASP A 380 -6.68 -1.97 -6.64
C ASP A 380 -5.50 -1.11 -7.13
N GLY A 381 -5.05 -0.21 -6.25
CA GLY A 381 -4.01 0.78 -6.55
C GLY A 381 -2.67 0.14 -6.91
N GLY A 382 -2.44 -1.11 -6.47
CA GLY A 382 -1.25 -1.89 -6.79
C GLY A 382 -1.08 -2.12 -8.29
N SER A 383 -2.12 -1.90 -9.10
CA SER A 383 -2.04 -1.96 -10.56
C SER A 383 -1.13 -0.88 -11.16
N ILE A 384 -0.98 0.28 -10.50
CA ILE A 384 -0.11 1.39 -10.94
C ILE A 384 0.97 1.70 -9.90
N SER A 385 0.58 1.87 -8.63
CA SER A 385 1.47 2.25 -7.53
C SER A 385 1.12 1.42 -6.29
N ASN A 386 1.88 0.35 -6.08
CA ASN A 386 1.71 -0.56 -4.96
C ASN A 386 2.34 0.00 -3.67
N PHE A 387 3.34 0.86 -3.82
CA PHE A 387 4.08 1.46 -2.72
C PHE A 387 4.28 2.97 -2.97
N PRO A 388 3.33 3.81 -2.52
CA PRO A 388 3.23 5.21 -2.93
C PRO A 388 4.14 6.13 -2.11
N ILE A 389 5.44 5.81 -2.10
CA ILE A 389 6.46 6.54 -1.34
C ILE A 389 6.78 7.92 -1.94
N ASP A 390 6.43 8.12 -3.21
CA ASP A 390 6.55 9.39 -3.91
C ASP A 390 5.66 10.50 -3.30
N LEU A 391 4.53 10.13 -2.68
CA LEU A 391 3.53 11.08 -2.16
C LEU A 391 4.09 12.12 -1.20
N PHE A 392 5.05 11.71 -0.37
CA PHE A 392 5.59 12.56 0.70
C PHE A 392 6.99 13.07 0.37
N HIS A 393 7.44 12.92 -0.88
CA HIS A 393 8.65 13.58 -1.35
C HIS A 393 8.39 15.09 -1.49
N ALA A 394 8.90 15.88 -0.54
CA ALA A 394 8.89 17.34 -0.60
C ALA A 394 10.28 17.88 -0.92
N ASP A 395 10.42 18.62 -2.03
CA ASP A 395 11.65 19.28 -2.48
C ASP A 395 11.72 20.77 -2.07
N GLU A 396 10.59 21.32 -1.61
CA GLU A 396 10.46 22.68 -1.08
C GLU A 396 11.11 22.83 0.30
N VAL A 397 10.96 21.82 1.17
CA VAL A 397 11.52 21.83 2.52
C VAL A 397 12.95 21.29 2.49
N PHE A 398 13.91 22.19 2.61
CA PHE A 398 15.32 21.82 2.52
C PHE A 398 15.81 21.02 3.73
N TYR A 399 15.57 21.51 4.96
CA TYR A 399 16.00 20.84 6.19
C TYR A 399 14.92 19.85 6.65
N PRO A 400 15.18 18.53 6.62
CA PRO A 400 14.19 17.52 6.97
C PRO A 400 13.82 17.62 8.43
N ARG A 401 12.52 17.75 8.70
CA ARG A 401 11.95 17.92 10.05
C ARG A 401 11.54 16.61 10.69
N MET A 402 11.18 15.65 9.84
CA MET A 402 10.79 14.30 10.18
C MET A 402 11.22 13.37 9.04
N PRO A 403 11.42 12.08 9.30
CA PRO A 403 11.70 11.10 8.27
C PRO A 403 10.41 10.57 7.63
N LEU A 404 10.60 10.03 6.43
CA LEU A 404 9.65 9.14 5.77
C LEU A 404 10.06 7.69 6.05
N PHE A 405 9.20 6.92 6.71
CA PHE A 405 9.35 5.48 6.88
C PHE A 405 8.41 4.73 5.96
N GLY A 406 8.97 3.77 5.24
CA GLY A 406 8.29 2.94 4.28
C GLY A 406 8.40 1.47 4.66
N VAL A 407 7.29 0.73 4.56
CA VAL A 407 7.31 -0.72 4.74
C VAL A 407 6.84 -1.43 3.48
N GLN A 408 7.71 -2.29 2.95
CA GLN A 408 7.47 -3.15 1.80
C GLN A 408 7.26 -4.60 2.23
N LEU A 409 6.54 -5.38 1.42
CA LEU A 409 6.22 -6.77 1.68
C LEU A 409 6.80 -7.64 0.58
N THR A 410 7.45 -8.74 0.97
CA THR A 410 8.00 -9.75 0.05
C THR A 410 7.71 -11.15 0.54
N SER A 411 7.90 -12.15 -0.30
CA SER A 411 7.82 -13.58 0.05
C SER A 411 9.10 -14.31 -0.32
N ASP A 412 9.26 -15.54 0.19
CA ASP A 412 10.36 -16.41 -0.20
C ASP A 412 10.37 -16.66 -1.72
N SER A 413 9.19 -16.78 -2.33
CA SER A 413 9.07 -16.91 -3.79
C SER A 413 9.54 -15.66 -4.54
N ASP A 414 9.27 -14.46 -4.01
CA ASP A 414 9.70 -13.21 -4.64
C ASP A 414 11.23 -13.09 -4.56
N LEU A 415 11.82 -13.37 -3.39
CA LEU A 415 13.27 -13.39 -3.18
C LEU A 415 13.99 -14.40 -4.08
N LEU A 416 13.45 -15.61 -4.22
CA LEU A 416 14.00 -16.63 -5.12
C LEU A 416 13.89 -16.21 -6.60
N SER A 417 12.94 -15.33 -6.93
CA SER A 417 12.73 -14.80 -8.28
C SER A 417 13.48 -13.50 -8.60
N GLU A 418 14.23 -12.93 -7.64
CA GLU A 418 15.05 -11.72 -7.86
C GLU A 418 16.17 -11.93 -8.89
N LYS A 419 16.60 -13.18 -9.11
CA LYS A 419 17.25 -13.56 -10.36
C LYS A 419 16.19 -13.51 -11.45
N GLY A 420 16.00 -12.32 -12.03
CA GLY A 420 14.96 -12.06 -13.03
C GLY A 420 14.80 -13.19 -14.04
N LYS A 421 13.57 -13.45 -14.46
CA LYS A 421 13.24 -14.57 -15.35
C LYS A 421 14.06 -14.52 -16.64
N THR A 422 14.51 -15.68 -17.09
CA THR A 422 15.18 -15.80 -18.38
C THR A 422 14.21 -15.48 -19.54
N SER A 423 14.76 -15.15 -20.71
CA SER A 423 13.96 -14.92 -21.91
C SER A 423 13.10 -16.15 -22.27
N GLU A 424 13.63 -17.35 -22.03
CA GLU A 424 12.94 -18.62 -22.22
C GLU A 424 11.74 -18.76 -21.27
N GLU A 425 11.88 -18.42 -19.99
CA GLU A 425 10.79 -18.45 -19.01
C GLU A 425 9.70 -17.41 -19.31
N ILE A 426 10.10 -16.21 -19.75
CA ILE A 426 9.18 -15.14 -20.13
C ILE A 426 8.38 -15.52 -21.38
N MET A 427 9.04 -16.09 -22.39
CA MET A 427 8.42 -16.45 -23.67
C MET A 427 7.81 -17.86 -23.70
N ASN A 428 7.92 -18.63 -22.61
CA ASN A 428 7.48 -20.03 -22.53
C ASN A 428 6.01 -20.22 -22.98
N THR A 429 5.12 -19.29 -22.63
CA THR A 429 3.73 -19.32 -23.11
C THR A 429 3.20 -17.90 -23.37
N PRO A 430 2.21 -17.71 -24.26
CA PRO A 430 1.54 -16.43 -24.44
C PRO A 430 0.96 -15.85 -23.14
N PHE A 431 0.52 -16.72 -22.21
CA PHE A 431 0.06 -16.32 -20.89
C PHE A 431 1.19 -15.86 -19.98
N SER A 432 2.35 -16.53 -20.00
CA SER A 432 3.56 -16.09 -19.28
C SER A 432 4.02 -14.72 -19.82
N TYR A 433 4.07 -14.56 -21.14
CA TYR A 433 4.45 -13.31 -21.77
C TYR A 433 3.52 -12.15 -21.38
N ALA A 434 2.19 -12.34 -21.53
CA ALA A 434 1.20 -11.35 -21.12
C ALA A 434 1.25 -11.03 -19.62
N GLY A 435 1.42 -12.06 -18.77
CA GLY A 435 1.55 -11.89 -17.32
C GLY A 435 2.80 -11.09 -16.92
N ASN A 436 3.94 -11.30 -17.60
CA ASN A 436 5.15 -10.52 -17.34
C ASN A 436 5.02 -9.06 -17.82
N ILE A 437 4.28 -8.78 -18.91
CA ILE A 437 3.97 -7.40 -19.32
C ILE A 437 3.13 -6.72 -18.23
N ILE A 438 2.07 -7.37 -17.74
CA ILE A 438 1.20 -6.83 -16.69
C ILE A 438 2.01 -6.58 -15.40
N ASN A 439 2.85 -7.54 -15.00
CA ASN A 439 3.72 -7.38 -13.83
C ASN A 439 4.75 -6.25 -13.99
N THR A 440 5.20 -5.96 -15.22
CA THR A 440 6.12 -4.85 -15.49
C THR A 440 5.43 -3.49 -15.36
N LEU A 441 4.15 -3.42 -15.76
CA LEU A 441 3.33 -2.22 -15.58
C LEU A 441 2.98 -2.01 -14.10
N LYS A 442 2.79 -3.10 -13.36
CA LYS A 442 2.55 -3.10 -11.92
C LYS A 442 3.78 -2.55 -11.16
N GLY A 443 3.62 -1.43 -10.46
CA GLY A 443 4.70 -0.82 -9.68
C GLY A 443 5.79 -0.13 -10.51
N PHE A 444 5.54 0.14 -11.80
CA PHE A 444 6.45 0.88 -12.67
C PHE A 444 6.78 2.27 -12.12
N ASN A 445 5.75 2.98 -11.63
CA ASN A 445 5.90 4.31 -11.03
C ASN A 445 6.84 4.25 -9.82
N ASP A 446 6.59 3.32 -8.91
CA ASP A 446 7.36 3.16 -7.67
C ASP A 446 8.82 2.82 -8.00
N LYS A 447 9.05 1.91 -8.96
CA LYS A 447 10.40 1.54 -9.40
C LYS A 447 11.12 2.70 -10.06
N THR A 448 10.44 3.48 -10.89
CA THR A 448 11.04 4.66 -11.54
C THR A 448 11.41 5.72 -10.52
N PHE A 449 10.53 5.97 -9.54
CA PHE A 449 10.81 6.89 -8.45
C PHE A 449 12.02 6.42 -7.61
N LEU A 450 12.04 5.16 -7.18
CA LEU A 450 13.13 4.61 -6.37
C LEU A 450 14.46 4.48 -7.12
N THR A 451 14.42 4.27 -8.45
CA THR A 451 15.63 4.29 -9.28
C THR A 451 16.23 5.69 -9.34
N LYS A 452 15.38 6.72 -9.42
CA LYS A 452 15.81 8.12 -9.41
C LYS A 452 16.26 8.59 -8.02
N HIS A 453 15.66 8.08 -6.94
CA HIS A 453 15.90 8.52 -5.57
C HIS A 453 16.33 7.34 -4.69
N SER A 454 17.54 6.81 -4.94
CA SER A 454 18.09 5.65 -4.23
C SER A 454 18.17 5.85 -2.70
N PHE A 455 18.27 7.11 -2.24
CA PHE A 455 18.13 7.54 -0.86
C PHE A 455 17.04 6.79 -0.08
N TYR A 456 15.83 6.69 -0.62
CA TYR A 456 14.71 6.08 0.09
C TYR A 456 14.94 4.59 0.37
N LYS A 457 15.50 3.87 -0.61
CA LYS A 457 15.85 2.46 -0.44
C LYS A 457 16.89 2.23 0.65
N LEU A 458 17.81 3.17 0.82
CA LEU A 458 18.91 3.04 1.78
C LEU A 458 18.54 3.50 3.20
N TYR A 459 17.67 4.50 3.32
CA TYR A 459 17.46 5.21 4.59
C TYR A 459 16.01 5.27 5.07
N SER A 460 15.03 4.90 4.24
CA SER A 460 13.60 5.08 4.54
C SER A 460 12.81 3.77 4.54
N ILE A 461 13.25 2.76 3.79
CA ILE A 461 12.44 1.56 3.51
C ILE A 461 12.97 0.35 4.27
N GLN A 462 12.05 -0.38 4.92
CA GLN A 462 12.28 -1.73 5.41
C GLN A 462 11.38 -2.72 4.66
N THR A 463 11.94 -3.86 4.27
CA THR A 463 11.18 -4.97 3.67
C THR A 463 10.87 -6.02 4.74
N VAL A 464 9.63 -6.53 4.74
CA VAL A 464 9.19 -7.64 5.58
C VAL A 464 9.03 -8.89 4.73
N ASN A 465 9.80 -9.93 5.04
CA ASN A 465 9.63 -11.24 4.41
C ASN A 465 8.48 -12.02 5.06
N CYS A 466 7.39 -12.18 4.33
CA CYS A 466 6.17 -12.90 4.69
C CYS A 466 6.30 -14.44 4.52
N GLY A 467 7.50 -14.94 4.24
CA GLY A 467 7.81 -16.37 4.15
C GLY A 467 7.14 -17.05 2.98
N THR A 468 6.57 -18.24 3.22
CA THR A 468 5.86 -19.04 2.22
C THR A 468 4.38 -18.67 2.08
N SER A 469 3.91 -17.70 2.87
CA SER A 469 2.53 -17.22 2.82
C SER A 469 2.20 -16.68 1.43
N SER A 470 0.93 -16.76 1.02
CA SER A 470 0.45 -16.13 -0.22
C SER A 470 -0.40 -14.91 0.13
N TRP A 471 -0.15 -13.79 -0.55
CA TRP A 471 -0.92 -12.55 -0.39
C TRP A 471 -2.41 -12.70 -0.80
N LEU A 472 -2.78 -13.80 -1.47
CA LEU A 472 -4.16 -14.18 -1.81
C LEU A 472 -4.73 -15.30 -0.91
N ASN A 473 -4.09 -15.63 0.22
CA ASN A 473 -4.60 -16.64 1.14
C ASN A 473 -5.70 -16.10 2.07
N PHE A 474 -6.93 -15.98 1.57
CA PHE A 474 -8.08 -15.53 2.38
C PHE A 474 -8.52 -16.54 3.44
N PHE A 475 -8.00 -17.77 3.45
CA PHE A 475 -8.30 -18.81 4.43
C PHE A 475 -7.25 -18.90 5.56
N MET A 476 -6.50 -17.82 5.75
CA MET A 476 -5.45 -17.69 6.75
C MET A 476 -5.98 -17.92 8.17
N LYS A 477 -5.31 -18.80 8.91
CA LYS A 477 -5.62 -19.06 10.32
C LYS A 477 -5.04 -17.98 11.23
N LYS A 478 -5.47 -17.95 12.49
CA LYS A 478 -4.98 -16.97 13.49
C LYS A 478 -3.46 -17.07 13.68
N GLU A 479 -2.93 -18.28 13.70
CA GLU A 479 -1.49 -18.54 13.89
C GLU A 479 -0.66 -17.97 12.72
N GLU A 480 -1.18 -18.05 11.49
CA GLU A 480 -0.52 -17.44 10.32
C GLU A 480 -0.55 -15.90 10.38
N LYS A 481 -1.63 -15.30 10.90
CA LYS A 481 -1.69 -13.85 11.15
C LYS A 481 -0.70 -13.42 12.23
N GLU A 482 -0.56 -14.21 13.29
CA GLU A 482 0.41 -14.00 14.37
C GLU A 482 1.85 -14.12 13.86
N ASP A 483 2.16 -15.10 13.01
CA ASP A 483 3.47 -15.22 12.36
C ASP A 483 3.80 -13.97 11.51
N LEU A 484 2.87 -13.53 10.66
CA LEU A 484 3.03 -12.30 9.88
C LEU A 484 3.24 -11.07 10.75
N PHE A 485 2.44 -10.91 11.81
CA PHE A 485 2.60 -9.84 12.79
C PHE A 485 4.01 -9.86 13.41
N ASN A 486 4.50 -11.03 13.82
CA ASN A 486 5.84 -11.17 14.38
C ASN A 486 6.96 -10.83 13.38
N ARG A 487 6.81 -11.21 12.11
CA ARG A 487 7.76 -10.84 11.04
C ARG A 487 7.81 -9.33 10.85
N GLY A 488 6.66 -8.67 10.81
CA GLY A 488 6.57 -7.22 10.74
C GLY A 488 7.23 -6.54 11.94
N PHE A 489 6.93 -7.03 13.14
CA PHE A 489 7.51 -6.51 14.38
C PHE A 489 9.04 -6.63 14.39
N GLN A 490 9.57 -7.80 14.06
CA GLN A 490 11.02 -8.02 13.99
C GLN A 490 11.71 -7.14 12.96
N ALA A 491 11.06 -6.87 11.81
CA ALA A 491 11.57 -5.98 10.79
C ALA A 491 11.59 -4.51 11.26
N ALA A 492 10.58 -4.06 12.02
CA ALA A 492 10.61 -2.74 12.64
C ALA A 492 11.77 -2.59 13.62
N LEU A 493 12.02 -3.61 14.46
CA LEU A 493 13.18 -3.60 15.36
C LEU A 493 14.50 -3.50 14.62
N ASP A 494 14.67 -4.24 13.51
CA ASP A 494 15.86 -4.14 12.68
C ASP A 494 16.01 -2.73 12.09
N PHE A 495 14.94 -2.20 11.51
CA PHE A 495 14.96 -0.88 10.91
C PHE A 495 15.36 0.19 11.92
N LEU A 496 14.70 0.24 13.08
CA LEU A 496 14.98 1.22 14.13
C LEU A 496 16.39 1.07 14.71
N ASN A 497 16.88 -0.18 14.84
CA ASN A 497 18.24 -0.43 15.32
C ASN A 497 19.32 0.06 14.34
N HIS A 498 19.04 0.11 13.04
CA HIS A 498 19.99 0.62 12.04
C HIS A 498 19.77 2.10 11.67
N PHE A 499 18.57 2.63 11.91
CA PHE A 499 18.23 4.00 11.56
C PHE A 499 19.11 5.02 12.30
N ASP A 500 19.57 6.04 11.57
CA ASP A 500 20.37 7.16 12.07
C ASP A 500 19.78 8.46 11.53
N TRP A 501 19.18 9.26 12.43
CA TRP A 501 18.48 10.49 12.07
C TRP A 501 19.41 11.59 11.53
N GLU A 502 20.61 11.74 12.10
CA GLU A 502 21.57 12.73 11.64
C GLU A 502 22.08 12.40 10.25
N LYS A 503 22.36 11.11 10.01
CA LYS A 503 22.72 10.62 8.68
C LYS A 503 21.58 10.79 7.69
N TYR A 504 20.35 10.46 8.08
CA TYR A 504 19.16 10.67 7.25
C TYR A 504 19.02 12.12 6.81
N LYS A 505 19.11 13.07 7.76
CA LYS A 505 19.01 14.51 7.47
C LYS A 505 20.05 14.97 6.47
N TYR A 506 21.32 14.59 6.70
CA TYR A 506 22.43 14.93 5.81
C TYR A 506 22.19 14.43 4.37
N GLU A 507 21.85 13.16 4.22
CA GLU A 507 21.66 12.51 2.92
C GLU A 507 20.42 13.05 2.19
N ARG A 508 19.34 13.35 2.92
CA ARG A 508 18.14 13.96 2.34
C ARG A 508 18.39 15.39 1.85
N MET A 509 19.19 16.17 2.58
CA MET A 509 19.62 17.50 2.17
C MET A 509 20.55 17.44 0.95
N MET A 510 21.45 16.46 0.88
CA MET A 510 22.27 16.20 -0.32
C MET A 510 21.38 15.93 -1.54
N LEU A 511 20.35 15.09 -1.39
CA LEU A 511 19.37 14.83 -2.45
C LEU A 511 18.69 16.13 -2.94
N SER A 512 18.24 16.98 -2.01
CA SER A 512 17.64 18.28 -2.36
C SER A 512 18.62 19.21 -3.09
N MET A 513 19.89 19.25 -2.67
CA MET A 513 20.93 20.03 -3.37
C MET A 513 21.20 19.50 -4.79
N LYS A 514 21.16 18.18 -5.01
CA LYS A 514 21.28 17.59 -6.34
C LYS A 514 20.10 17.97 -7.24
N GLU A 515 18.87 17.89 -6.72
CA GLU A 515 17.65 18.26 -7.47
C GLU A 515 17.65 19.73 -7.91
N LYS A 516 18.17 20.62 -7.05
CA LYS A 516 18.37 22.05 -7.37
C LYS A 516 19.62 22.31 -8.24
N LYS A 517 20.35 21.27 -8.62
CA LYS A 517 21.61 21.30 -9.40
C LYS A 517 22.73 22.10 -8.72
N ILE A 518 22.71 22.18 -7.40
CA ILE A 518 23.74 22.85 -6.58
C ILE A 518 24.96 21.94 -6.44
N LEU A 519 24.72 20.65 -6.22
CA LEU A 519 25.73 19.62 -6.35
C LEU A 519 25.86 19.24 -7.83
N LYS A 520 27.10 19.26 -8.33
CA LYS A 520 27.46 18.74 -9.65
C LYS A 520 27.19 17.23 -9.65
N GLU A 521 26.78 16.71 -10.80
CA GLU A 521 26.50 15.29 -10.98
C GLU A 521 27.78 14.48 -10.76
N GLU A 522 27.84 13.75 -9.65
CA GLU A 522 28.81 12.68 -9.41
C GLU A 522 28.08 11.45 -8.84
N ASP A 523 28.63 10.27 -9.18
CA ASP A 523 28.22 8.95 -8.72
C ASP A 523 28.48 8.80 -7.21
N THR A 524 27.70 9.48 -6.39
CA THR A 524 27.63 9.20 -4.96
C THR A 524 26.56 8.13 -4.74
N PRO A 525 26.84 7.04 -3.99
CA PRO A 525 25.95 5.87 -3.91
C PRO A 525 24.51 6.17 -3.46
N THR A 526 24.30 7.31 -2.80
CA THR A 526 23.08 7.68 -2.07
C THR A 526 22.21 8.72 -2.75
N VAL A 527 22.76 9.53 -3.67
CA VAL A 527 21.99 10.57 -4.37
C VAL A 527 21.78 10.27 -5.85
N GLY A 528 22.10 9.07 -6.31
CA GLY A 528 21.70 8.53 -7.61
C GLY A 528 22.90 8.19 -8.47
#